data_AF-A0A0G1V536-F1
#
_entry.id   AF-A0A0G1V536-F1
#
_cell.length_a   1.000
_cell.length_b   1.000
_cell.length_c   1.000
_cell.angle_alpha   90.00
_cell.angle_beta   90.00
_cell.angle_gamma   90.00
#
_symmetry.space_group_name_H-M   'P 1'
#
loop_
_entity.id
_entity.type
_entity.pdbx_description
1 polymer ?
#
loop_
_entity_poly.entity_id
_entity_poly.type
_entity_poly.pdbx_seq_one_letter_code
_entity_poly.pdbx_strand_id
1 'polypeptide(L)'
;MSYTLNQKTREALLKAVSVLTGTATVLTLSGVLYLAPVAGAVAPADFGLVEGNTISASGSSDPDVYIINELGYKRLFLNPAIFGFYGHLGGFANVRSVSPSTRDAFITSGLFRNCETNDPKVYGVEVNGEDTAILHWVNTSGAQAVADDPNFFKKVFCINNNEFNWYTKGSDYTSV
;
A
#
# COMPACT_ATOMS: atom_id res chain seq x y z
N MET A 1 -54.26 -11.93 50.35
CA MET A 1 -53.61 -11.09 51.38
C MET A 1 -52.25 -10.69 50.83
N SER A 2 -52.20 -9.54 50.16
CA SER A 2 -51.00 -9.07 49.45
C SER A 2 -50.23 -8.10 50.33
N TYR A 3 -48.94 -8.37 50.56
CA TYR A 3 -48.06 -7.49 51.34
C TYR A 3 -47.52 -6.37 50.44
N THR A 4 -47.99 -5.15 50.66
CA THR A 4 -47.47 -3.95 49.98
C THR A 4 -46.29 -3.40 50.79
N LEU A 5 -45.08 -3.42 50.21
CA LEU A 5 -43.87 -2.85 50.82
C LEU A 5 -43.93 -1.32 50.84
N ASN A 6 -43.52 -0.72 51.97
CA ASN A 6 -43.47 0.73 52.21
C ASN A 6 -42.43 1.42 51.28
N GLN A 7 -42.76 2.63 50.81
CA GLN A 7 -41.98 3.47 49.90
C GLN A 7 -40.53 3.69 50.34
N LYS A 8 -40.26 3.85 51.65
CA LYS A 8 -38.89 3.99 52.18
C LYS A 8 -38.01 2.74 51.98
N THR A 9 -38.63 1.55 52.00
CA THR A 9 -37.92 0.28 51.80
C THR A 9 -37.61 0.03 50.31
N ARG A 10 -38.41 0.59 49.40
CA ARG A 10 -38.15 0.59 47.95
C ARG A 10 -36.99 1.52 47.57
N GLU A 11 -36.88 2.67 48.20
CA GLU A 11 -35.79 3.63 47.93
C GLU A 11 -34.42 3.13 48.42
N ALA A 12 -34.39 2.38 49.52
CA ALA A 12 -33.16 1.72 49.99
C ALA A 12 -32.72 0.56 49.07
N LEU A 13 -33.67 -0.20 48.52
CA LEU A 13 -33.40 -1.30 47.58
C LEU A 13 -32.99 -0.78 46.18
N LEU A 14 -33.54 0.36 45.74
CA LEU A 14 -33.14 1.01 44.49
C LEU A 14 -31.74 1.64 44.58
N LYS A 15 -31.31 2.11 45.76
CA LYS A 15 -29.95 2.64 45.97
C LYS A 15 -28.88 1.56 46.15
N ALA A 16 -29.25 0.29 46.34
CA ALA A 16 -28.32 -0.81 46.58
C ALA A 16 -28.09 -1.75 45.37
N VAL A 17 -28.76 -1.53 44.21
CA VAL A 17 -28.62 -2.40 43.03
C VAL A 17 -27.84 -1.77 41.85
N SER A 18 -27.35 -0.54 42.00
CA SER A 18 -26.53 0.11 40.96
C SER A 18 -25.04 0.18 41.33
N VAL A 19 -24.48 -0.93 41.83
CA VAL A 19 -23.03 -1.14 41.94
C VAL A 19 -22.69 -2.41 41.16
N LEU A 20 -22.55 -2.26 39.84
CA LEU A 20 -21.97 -3.19 38.85
C LEU A 20 -22.24 -2.46 37.51
N THR A 21 -21.32 -1.85 36.78
CA THR A 21 -19.98 -2.28 36.38
C THR A 21 -19.30 -0.99 35.93
N GLY A 22 -18.14 -0.67 36.52
CA GLY A 22 -17.36 0.48 36.09
C GLY A 22 -16.63 0.17 34.79
N THR A 23 -17.02 0.82 33.71
CA THR A 23 -16.12 1.33 32.66
C THR A 23 -16.85 2.45 31.93
N ALA A 24 -16.70 3.67 32.44
CA ALA A 24 -16.96 4.87 31.66
C ALA A 24 -15.83 5.00 30.64
N THR A 25 -16.08 4.59 29.39
CA THR A 25 -15.16 4.92 28.29
C THR A 25 -15.32 6.42 28.04
N VAL A 26 -14.33 7.20 28.50
CA VAL A 26 -14.23 8.62 28.20
C VAL A 26 -14.09 8.74 26.68
N LEU A 27 -15.12 9.27 26.01
CA LEU A 27 -14.99 9.73 24.62
C LEU A 27 -14.15 11.02 24.64
N THR A 28 -12.82 10.89 24.72
CA THR A 28 -11.93 12.01 24.40
C THR A 28 -11.94 12.19 22.90
N LEU A 29 -12.64 13.24 22.45
CA LEU A 29 -12.55 13.78 21.11
C LEU A 29 -11.15 14.41 20.95
N SER A 30 -10.13 13.61 20.65
CA SER A 30 -8.81 14.06 20.18
C SER A 30 -8.03 12.84 19.68
N GLY A 31 -8.03 12.64 18.36
CA GLY A 31 -7.07 11.78 17.69
C GLY A 31 -7.16 10.30 18.07
N VAL A 32 -8.18 9.61 17.55
CA VAL A 32 -7.91 8.24 17.08
C VAL A 32 -6.91 8.43 15.95
N LEU A 33 -5.63 8.38 16.29
CA LEU A 33 -4.63 7.89 15.36
C LEU A 33 -5.16 6.50 15.01
N TYR A 34 -5.84 6.42 13.87
CA TYR A 34 -5.77 5.22 13.06
C TYR A 34 -4.28 5.03 12.81
N LEU A 35 -3.59 4.38 13.74
CA LEU A 35 -2.52 3.49 13.38
C LEU A 35 -3.21 2.40 12.58
N ALA A 36 -3.57 2.72 11.33
CA ALA A 36 -3.38 1.73 10.29
C ALA A 36 -2.00 1.17 10.59
N PRO A 37 -1.84 -0.16 10.75
CA PRO A 37 -0.49 -0.69 10.80
C PRO A 37 0.19 -0.05 9.59
N VAL A 38 1.25 0.72 9.84
CA VAL A 38 2.18 1.03 8.78
C VAL A 38 2.63 -0.37 8.41
N ALA A 39 1.97 -0.96 7.42
CA ALA A 39 2.22 -2.32 7.01
C ALA A 39 3.69 -2.27 6.62
N GLY A 40 4.53 -2.74 7.53
CA GLY A 40 5.96 -2.73 7.33
C GLY A 40 6.16 -3.50 6.04
N ALA A 41 6.84 -2.90 5.09
CA ALA A 41 7.14 -3.58 3.85
C ALA A 41 7.85 -4.91 4.20
N VAL A 42 7.27 -6.01 3.74
CA VAL A 42 7.70 -7.37 4.11
C VAL A 42 9.03 -7.71 3.43
N ALA A 43 9.85 -8.56 4.04
CA ALA A 43 11.07 -8.99 3.37
C ALA A 43 10.71 -10.03 2.29
N PRO A 44 11.21 -9.93 1.05
CA PRO A 44 11.01 -10.97 0.03
C PRO A 44 11.38 -12.38 0.50
N ALA A 45 12.44 -12.48 1.33
CA ALA A 45 12.93 -13.74 1.87
C ALA A 45 11.91 -14.48 2.73
N ASP A 46 10.97 -13.78 3.38
CA ASP A 46 9.89 -14.39 4.17
C ASP A 46 8.95 -15.26 3.30
N PHE A 47 8.98 -15.05 1.98
CA PHE A 47 8.20 -15.77 0.98
C PHE A 47 9.07 -16.62 0.03
N GLY A 48 10.38 -16.77 0.32
CA GLY A 48 11.31 -17.46 -0.58
C GLY A 48 11.55 -16.74 -1.90
N LEU A 49 11.36 -15.42 -1.90
CA LEU A 49 11.61 -14.53 -3.03
C LEU A 49 12.84 -13.66 -2.75
N VAL A 50 13.36 -13.02 -3.80
CA VAL A 50 14.47 -12.06 -3.73
C VAL A 50 14.18 -10.86 -4.61
N GLU A 51 14.91 -9.76 -4.42
CA GLU A 51 14.86 -8.60 -5.30
C GLU A 51 14.86 -8.97 -6.79
N GLY A 52 14.02 -8.29 -7.56
CA GLY A 52 13.91 -8.46 -9.01
C GLY A 52 13.12 -9.70 -9.43
N ASN A 53 12.66 -10.54 -8.50
CA ASN A 53 11.72 -11.61 -8.84
C ASN A 53 10.43 -11.02 -9.43
N THR A 54 9.99 -11.62 -10.53
CA THR A 54 8.69 -11.36 -11.12
C THR A 54 7.68 -12.35 -10.59
N ILE A 55 6.50 -11.88 -10.22
CA ILE A 55 5.44 -12.69 -9.59
C ILE A 55 4.09 -12.44 -10.26
N SER A 56 3.23 -13.46 -10.24
CA SER A 56 1.81 -13.36 -10.57
C SER A 56 1.00 -14.26 -9.64
N ALA A 57 -0.28 -13.93 -9.45
CA ALA A 57 -1.16 -14.64 -8.53
C ALA A 57 -1.62 -15.98 -9.13
N SER A 58 -1.28 -17.09 -8.45
CA SER A 58 -1.76 -18.43 -8.79
C SER A 58 -3.26 -18.54 -8.60
N GLY A 59 -3.92 -19.30 -9.49
CA GLY A 59 -5.37 -19.52 -9.42
C GLY A 59 -6.21 -18.26 -9.65
N SER A 60 -5.60 -17.17 -10.09
CA SER A 60 -6.29 -15.93 -10.48
C SER A 60 -6.55 -15.91 -11.98
N SER A 61 -7.65 -15.26 -12.38
CA SER A 61 -7.86 -14.84 -13.77
C SER A 61 -7.12 -13.55 -14.13
N ASP A 62 -6.51 -12.92 -13.14
CA ASP A 62 -5.70 -11.70 -13.26
C ASP A 62 -4.30 -12.06 -13.80
N PRO A 63 -3.98 -11.67 -15.05
CA PRO A 63 -2.69 -11.96 -15.68
C PRO A 63 -1.58 -11.02 -15.24
N ASP A 64 -1.84 -10.11 -14.29
CA ASP A 64 -0.89 -9.09 -13.87
C ASP A 64 0.43 -9.70 -13.42
N VAL A 65 1.52 -9.09 -13.90
CA VAL A 65 2.88 -9.41 -13.51
C VAL A 65 3.45 -8.25 -12.70
N TYR A 66 4.04 -8.58 -11.57
CA TYR A 66 4.69 -7.62 -10.70
C TYR A 66 6.17 -7.93 -10.56
N ILE A 67 7.02 -6.92 -10.46
CA ILE A 67 8.41 -7.06 -10.01
C ILE A 67 8.53 -6.54 -8.58
N ILE A 68 9.19 -7.30 -7.71
CA ILE A 68 9.40 -6.90 -6.31
C ILE A 68 10.81 -6.33 -6.08
N ASN A 69 10.96 -5.46 -5.10
CA ASN A 69 12.26 -5.01 -4.61
C ASN A 69 12.59 -5.60 -3.23
N GLU A 70 13.86 -5.48 -2.80
CA GLU A 70 14.31 -5.98 -1.51
C GLU A 70 13.62 -5.30 -0.31
N LEU A 71 13.05 -4.12 -0.55
CA LEU A 71 12.45 -3.26 0.46
C LEU A 71 10.96 -3.55 0.67
N GLY A 72 10.41 -4.62 0.09
CA GLY A 72 9.05 -5.08 0.33
C GLY A 72 7.97 -4.37 -0.50
N TYR A 73 8.35 -3.71 -1.59
CA TYR A 73 7.43 -3.11 -2.55
C TYR A 73 7.35 -3.93 -3.84
N LYS A 74 6.23 -3.79 -4.54
CA LYS A 74 6.04 -4.34 -5.88
C LYS A 74 5.67 -3.25 -6.87
N ARG A 75 6.02 -3.44 -8.14
CA ARG A 75 5.56 -2.63 -9.27
C ARG A 75 4.83 -3.49 -10.26
N LEU A 76 3.67 -3.04 -10.72
CA LEU A 76 2.93 -3.64 -11.82
C LEU A 76 3.60 -3.33 -13.16
N PHE A 77 3.75 -4.34 -14.03
CA PHE A 77 3.91 -4.11 -15.46
C PHE A 77 2.53 -3.91 -16.07
N LEU A 78 2.14 -2.65 -16.27
CA LEU A 78 0.76 -2.28 -16.61
C LEU A 78 0.24 -2.95 -17.88
N ASN A 79 1.13 -3.23 -18.85
CA ASN A 79 0.78 -3.90 -20.09
C ASN A 79 1.81 -5.00 -20.40
N PRO A 80 1.40 -6.16 -20.95
CA PRO A 80 2.31 -7.23 -21.37
C PRO A 80 3.45 -6.78 -22.30
N ALA A 81 3.21 -5.80 -23.18
CA ALA A 81 4.26 -5.22 -24.04
C ALA A 81 5.33 -4.49 -23.22
N ILE A 82 4.94 -3.80 -22.14
CA ILE A 82 5.87 -3.15 -21.22
C ILE A 82 6.77 -4.18 -20.54
N PHE A 83 6.21 -5.31 -20.10
CA PHE A 83 7.03 -6.41 -19.56
C PHE A 83 8.04 -6.92 -20.60
N GLY A 84 7.63 -6.98 -21.87
CA GLY A 84 8.51 -7.31 -23.00
C GLY A 84 9.72 -6.39 -23.19
N PHE A 85 9.68 -5.14 -22.70
CA PHE A 85 10.84 -4.24 -22.74
C PHE A 85 11.99 -4.67 -21.82
N TYR A 86 11.73 -5.60 -20.89
CA TYR A 86 12.69 -6.10 -19.91
C TYR A 86 13.12 -7.53 -20.22
N GLY A 87 13.63 -7.76 -21.45
CA GLY A 87 14.03 -9.10 -21.91
C GLY A 87 15.02 -9.82 -21.00
N HIS A 88 15.84 -9.09 -20.23
CA HIS A 88 16.76 -9.65 -19.24
C HIS A 88 16.06 -10.35 -18.06
N LEU A 89 14.77 -10.11 -17.83
CA LEU A 89 13.97 -10.82 -16.82
C LEU A 89 13.57 -12.24 -17.29
N GLY A 90 13.80 -12.57 -18.56
CA GLY A 90 13.52 -13.89 -19.14
C GLY A 90 12.05 -14.15 -19.45
N GLY A 91 11.22 -13.11 -19.49
CA GLY A 91 9.83 -13.16 -19.92
C GLY A 91 8.91 -13.96 -19.00
N PHE A 92 7.74 -14.34 -19.51
CA PHE A 92 6.67 -14.98 -18.73
C PHE A 92 7.06 -16.34 -18.13
N ALA A 93 8.02 -17.05 -18.75
CA ALA A 93 8.50 -18.33 -18.22
C ALA A 93 9.22 -18.20 -16.87
N ASN A 94 9.77 -17.02 -16.55
CA ASN A 94 10.44 -16.74 -15.28
C ASN A 94 9.52 -16.12 -14.23
N VAL A 95 8.27 -15.82 -14.59
CA VAL A 95 7.29 -15.28 -13.64
C VAL A 95 6.90 -16.38 -12.66
N ARG A 96 7.13 -16.11 -11.37
CA ARG A 96 6.82 -17.04 -10.29
C ARG A 96 5.34 -16.98 -9.98
N SER A 97 4.70 -18.15 -9.97
CA SER A 97 3.33 -18.29 -9.48
C SER A 97 3.34 -18.32 -7.96
N VAL A 98 2.74 -17.32 -7.31
CA VAL A 98 2.66 -17.19 -5.85
C VAL A 98 1.20 -17.11 -5.43
N SER A 99 0.88 -17.37 -4.15
CA SER A 99 -0.51 -17.18 -3.70
C SER A 99 -0.90 -15.69 -3.77
N PRO A 100 -2.20 -15.37 -3.94
CA PRO A 100 -2.68 -13.99 -3.87
C PRO A 100 -2.26 -13.28 -2.57
N SER A 101 -2.29 -13.98 -1.43
CA SER A 101 -1.85 -13.43 -0.14
C SER A 101 -0.37 -13.04 -0.13
N THR A 102 0.50 -13.82 -0.77
CA THR A 102 1.92 -13.48 -0.91
C THR A 102 2.10 -12.26 -1.81
N ARG A 103 1.39 -12.21 -2.95
CA ARG A 103 1.41 -11.04 -3.84
C ARG A 103 0.99 -9.78 -3.09
N ASP A 104 -0.08 -9.87 -2.31
CA ASP A 104 -0.72 -8.72 -1.65
C ASP A 104 -0.01 -8.29 -0.36
N ALA A 105 0.95 -9.08 0.13
CA ALA A 105 1.83 -8.69 1.22
C ALA A 105 2.83 -7.59 0.80
N PHE A 106 3.19 -7.50 -0.50
CA PHE A 106 4.03 -6.43 -1.04
C PHE A 106 3.18 -5.23 -1.43
N ILE A 107 3.54 -4.04 -0.94
CA ILE A 107 2.81 -2.80 -1.24
C ILE A 107 3.10 -2.38 -2.68
N THR A 108 2.06 -2.14 -3.48
CA THR A 108 2.23 -1.63 -4.85
C THR A 108 2.75 -0.21 -4.83
N SER A 109 3.85 0.04 -5.54
CA SER A 109 4.36 1.38 -5.79
C SER A 109 4.02 1.85 -7.20
N GLY A 110 3.58 3.11 -7.28
CA GLY A 110 3.42 3.86 -8.52
C GLY A 110 4.47 4.96 -8.69
N LEU A 111 5.65 4.84 -8.05
CA LEU A 111 6.73 5.82 -8.17
C LEU A 111 7.85 5.30 -9.08
N PHE A 112 8.06 5.96 -10.21
CA PHE A 112 9.04 5.54 -11.22
C PHE A 112 10.14 6.58 -11.43
N ARG A 113 11.32 6.10 -11.82
CA ARG A 113 12.45 6.94 -12.25
C ARG A 113 13.05 6.32 -13.51
N ASN A 114 13.30 7.14 -14.53
CA ASN A 114 14.06 6.67 -15.69
C ASN A 114 15.55 6.57 -15.32
N CYS A 115 16.00 5.34 -15.05
CA CYS A 115 17.37 5.11 -14.58
C CYS A 115 18.36 4.95 -15.73
N GLU A 116 17.91 4.72 -16.98
CA GLU A 116 18.80 4.64 -18.14
C GLU A 116 19.39 6.01 -18.50
N THR A 117 18.64 7.08 -18.27
CA THR A 117 19.10 8.46 -18.49
C THR A 117 19.62 9.13 -17.22
N ASN A 118 19.61 8.41 -16.08
CA ASN A 118 19.87 8.95 -14.75
C ASN A 118 18.99 10.18 -14.41
N ASP A 119 17.75 10.22 -14.89
CA ASP A 119 16.83 11.34 -14.68
C ASP A 119 16.71 11.64 -13.17
N PRO A 120 16.99 12.87 -12.70
CA PRO A 120 16.84 13.20 -11.28
C PRO A 120 15.37 13.20 -10.81
N LYS A 121 14.40 13.20 -11.73
CA LYS A 121 12.98 13.27 -11.42
C LYS A 121 12.40 11.91 -11.03
N VAL A 122 11.48 11.95 -10.08
CA VAL A 122 10.59 10.82 -9.74
C VAL A 122 9.20 11.15 -10.24
N TYR A 123 8.55 10.17 -10.86
CA TYR A 123 7.24 10.30 -11.46
C TYR A 123 6.23 9.45 -10.71
N GLY A 124 5.07 10.02 -10.40
CA GLY A 124 3.88 9.29 -9.98
C GLY A 124 3.13 8.77 -11.20
N VAL A 125 2.61 7.56 -11.09
CA VAL A 125 1.82 6.91 -12.15
C VAL A 125 0.33 7.09 -11.84
N GLU A 126 -0.40 7.73 -12.74
CA GLU A 126 -1.87 7.75 -12.75
C GLU A 126 -2.35 6.74 -13.79
N VAL A 127 -2.93 5.62 -13.34
CA VAL A 127 -3.58 4.66 -14.24
C VAL A 127 -4.94 5.22 -14.66
N ASN A 128 -5.11 5.45 -15.96
CA ASN A 128 -6.30 6.12 -16.53
C ASN A 128 -7.09 5.22 -17.50
N GLY A 129 -6.70 3.96 -17.60
CA GLY A 129 -7.34 2.91 -18.40
C GLY A 129 -6.83 1.55 -17.95
N GLU A 130 -7.24 0.48 -18.63
CA GLU A 130 -6.81 -0.88 -18.30
C GLU A 130 -5.29 -1.05 -18.50
N ASP A 131 -4.76 -0.50 -19.60
CA ASP A 131 -3.38 -0.68 -20.05
C ASP A 131 -2.63 0.65 -20.24
N THR A 132 -3.21 1.76 -19.77
CA THR A 132 -2.69 3.11 -20.02
C THR A 132 -2.51 3.88 -18.73
N ALA A 133 -1.45 4.68 -18.69
CA ALA A 133 -1.16 5.56 -17.58
C ALA A 133 -0.48 6.85 -18.03
N ILE A 134 -0.57 7.85 -17.16
CA ILE A 134 0.08 9.14 -17.27
C ILE A 134 1.17 9.21 -16.18
N LEU A 135 2.36 9.69 -16.56
CA LEU A 135 3.41 10.04 -15.60
C LEU A 135 3.29 11.51 -15.21
N HIS A 136 3.27 11.76 -13.91
CA HIS A 136 3.26 13.08 -13.30
C HIS A 136 4.56 13.28 -12.57
N TRP A 137 5.34 14.31 -12.92
CA TRP A 137 6.54 14.59 -12.15
C TRP A 137 6.15 15.00 -10.73
N VAL A 138 6.70 14.32 -9.72
CA VAL A 138 6.59 14.74 -8.32
C VAL A 138 7.57 15.89 -8.10
N ASN A 139 7.09 17.10 -8.35
CA ASN A 139 7.85 18.34 -8.30
C ASN A 139 7.98 18.84 -6.85
N THR A 140 8.77 18.10 -6.08
CA THR A 140 9.14 18.44 -4.70
C THR A 140 10.64 18.20 -4.50
N SER A 141 11.22 18.82 -3.48
CA SER A 141 12.62 18.54 -3.12
C SER A 141 12.75 17.14 -2.50
N GLY A 142 13.90 16.50 -2.66
CA GLY A 142 14.13 15.20 -2.02
C GLY A 142 14.02 15.23 -0.49
N ALA A 143 14.39 16.35 0.14
CA ALA A 143 14.25 16.54 1.57
C ALA A 143 12.77 16.61 1.99
N GLN A 144 11.94 17.34 1.23
CA GLN A 144 10.51 17.41 1.47
C GLN A 144 9.84 16.05 1.21
N ALA A 145 10.22 15.35 0.14
CA ALA A 145 9.69 14.02 -0.14
C ALA A 145 9.93 13.02 1.01
N VAL A 146 11.11 13.07 1.63
CA VAL A 146 11.43 12.24 2.80
C VAL A 146 10.71 12.71 4.07
N ALA A 147 10.50 14.01 4.22
CA ALA A 147 9.71 14.56 5.33
C ALA A 147 8.24 14.12 5.25
N ASP A 148 7.68 14.09 4.05
CA ASP A 148 6.30 13.66 3.79
C ASP A 148 6.16 12.13 3.88
N ASP A 149 7.13 11.41 3.32
CA ASP A 149 7.19 9.95 3.36
C ASP A 149 8.65 9.47 3.57
N PRO A 150 9.01 9.01 4.78
CA PRO A 150 10.36 8.50 5.07
C PRO A 150 10.78 7.31 4.18
N ASN A 151 9.83 6.65 3.52
CA ASN A 151 10.07 5.55 2.60
C ASN A 151 9.95 5.94 1.12
N PHE A 152 9.80 7.23 0.79
CA PHE A 152 9.58 7.71 -0.59
C PHE A 152 10.52 7.05 -1.60
N PHE A 153 11.84 7.14 -1.35
CA PHE A 153 12.85 6.58 -2.25
C PHE A 153 12.92 5.05 -2.23
N LYS A 154 12.43 4.39 -1.19
CA LYS A 154 12.35 2.92 -1.12
C LYS A 154 11.28 2.35 -2.05
N LYS A 155 10.28 3.19 -2.39
CA LYS A 155 9.18 2.87 -3.28
C LYS A 155 9.53 3.15 -4.74
N VAL A 156 10.60 3.88 -5.05
CA VAL A 156 10.93 4.25 -6.42
C VAL A 156 11.47 3.05 -7.19
N PHE A 157 10.81 2.69 -8.29
CA PHE A 157 11.29 1.68 -9.22
C PHE A 157 11.99 2.33 -10.41
N CYS A 158 13.13 1.75 -10.78
CA CYS A 158 13.79 2.08 -12.03
C CYS A 158 13.01 1.53 -13.22
N ILE A 159 12.79 2.39 -14.21
CA ILE A 159 12.23 2.01 -15.52
C ILE A 159 13.22 2.38 -16.63
N ASN A 160 13.10 1.70 -17.78
CA ASN A 160 13.88 2.00 -18.97
C ASN A 160 13.24 3.08 -19.85
N ASN A 161 13.95 3.51 -20.89
CA ASN A 161 13.47 4.51 -21.84
C ASN A 161 12.21 4.07 -22.59
N ASN A 162 12.08 2.78 -22.92
CA ASN A 162 10.92 2.27 -23.66
C ASN A 162 9.63 2.40 -22.84
N GLU A 163 9.66 1.97 -21.58
CA GLU A 163 8.54 2.13 -20.65
C GLU A 163 8.28 3.61 -20.34
N PHE A 164 9.33 4.40 -20.08
CA PHE A 164 9.17 5.83 -19.83
C PHE A 164 8.49 6.52 -21.01
N ASN A 165 8.85 6.19 -22.25
CA ASN A 165 8.27 6.76 -23.46
C ASN A 165 6.89 6.22 -23.80
N TRP A 166 6.51 5.04 -23.27
CA TRP A 166 5.18 4.46 -23.44
C TRP A 166 4.08 5.31 -22.79
N TYR A 167 4.34 5.82 -21.60
CA TYR A 167 3.37 6.63 -20.86
C TYR A 167 3.28 8.06 -21.40
N THR A 168 2.09 8.64 -21.40
CA THR A 168 1.93 10.09 -21.61
C THR A 168 2.39 10.86 -20.38
N LYS A 169 2.64 12.16 -20.52
CA LYS A 169 3.14 13.01 -19.43
C LYS A 169 2.07 14.03 -19.07
N GLY A 170 1.72 14.07 -17.80
CA GLY A 170 0.68 14.93 -17.26
C GLY A 170 1.24 16.19 -16.60
N SER A 171 0.35 16.91 -15.92
CA SER A 171 0.75 18.00 -15.03
C SER A 171 1.54 17.49 -13.83
N ASP A 172 2.45 18.29 -13.31
CA ASP A 172 3.24 17.94 -12.13
C ASP A 172 2.36 17.76 -10.89
N TYR A 173 2.77 16.85 -10.00
CA TYR A 173 2.33 16.82 -8.61
C TYR A 173 3.21 17.73 -7.78
N THR A 174 2.60 18.51 -6.88
CA THR A 174 3.31 19.48 -6.02
C THR A 174 3.56 18.96 -4.60
N SER A 175 3.14 17.72 -4.31
CA SER A 175 3.35 17.02 -3.05
C SER A 175 3.46 15.50 -3.28
N VAL A 176 4.00 14.79 -2.28
CA VAL A 176 4.01 13.32 -2.22
C VAL A 176 2.66 12.80 -1.76
#